data_AF-A0A956FER6-F1
#
_entry.id   AF-A0A956FER6-F1
#
_cell.length_a   1.000
_cell.length_b   1.000
_cell.length_c   1.000
_cell.angle_alpha   90.00
_cell.angle_beta   90.00
_cell.angle_gamma   90.00
#
_symmetry.space_group_name_H-M   'P 1'
#
loop_
_entity.id
_entity.type
_entity.pdbx_description
1 polymer ?
#
loop_
_entity_poly.entity_id
_entity_poly.type
_entity_poly.pdbx_seq_one_letter_code
_entity_poly.pdbx_strand_id
1 'polypeptide(L)'
;MSGLELAPRVIVRVASLPLGAVQGLDDAELAAALARDGLPEGAPAEAAAARYDAAIERGRRRLWARTVDDPRFMRALALVNPSLAASLVDQPLPPRRNKAARHLETTLYRYLARGVSRTEPCALWSGATLARWGTRRRIRPRARREARVAPDLGPFRAICQRLSEREPYRDRGPFKLNPTLVRDEDGRYRLWSGPGRGPVTQRALAGGSTVDRMVTVLRARATWSRREAAAALIEELALEPATAHGAIERLVTAGVLTGGFAFPRRFRDPWQALQLVESWLEPPHARAWARARERL
;
A
#
# COMPACT_ATOMS: atom_id res chain seq x y z
N MET A 1 -32.93 13.53 19.82
CA MET A 1 -32.45 12.67 18.72
C MET A 1 -31.54 13.52 17.83
N SER A 2 -30.23 13.31 17.88
CA SER A 2 -29.30 13.99 16.98
C SER A 2 -29.54 13.49 15.55
N GLY A 3 -30.06 14.37 14.68
CA GLY A 3 -30.29 14.04 13.28
C GLY A 3 -28.96 13.66 12.61
N LEU A 4 -28.93 12.49 11.98
CA LEU A 4 -27.82 12.08 11.13
C LEU A 4 -27.82 12.97 9.87
N GLU A 5 -26.84 13.87 9.77
CA GLU A 5 -26.62 14.65 8.57
C GLU A 5 -25.74 13.87 7.58
N LEU A 6 -26.26 13.62 6.38
CA LEU A 6 -25.49 12.95 5.33
C LEU A 6 -24.48 13.93 4.74
N ALA A 7 -23.24 13.45 4.54
CA ALA A 7 -22.24 14.22 3.79
C ALA A 7 -22.77 14.58 2.40
N PRO A 8 -22.44 15.78 1.86
CA PRO A 8 -22.99 16.29 0.60
C PRO A 8 -22.58 15.44 -0.62
N ARG A 9 -21.60 14.55 -0.46
CA ARG A 9 -21.11 13.63 -1.49
C ARG A 9 -20.79 12.27 -0.90
N VAL A 10 -20.93 11.24 -1.72
CA VAL A 10 -20.53 9.88 -1.40
C VAL A 10 -19.46 9.39 -2.35
N ILE A 11 -18.55 8.55 -1.85
CA ILE A 11 -17.57 7.86 -2.67
C ILE A 11 -18.24 6.66 -3.31
N VAL A 12 -18.27 6.63 -4.64
CA VAL A 12 -18.71 5.48 -5.41
C VAL A 12 -17.48 4.78 -5.96
N ARG A 13 -17.36 3.49 -5.66
CA ARG A 13 -16.29 2.63 -6.18
C ARG A 13 -16.84 1.79 -7.32
N VAL A 14 -16.12 1.69 -8.43
CA VAL A 14 -16.61 1.09 -9.67
C VAL A 14 -15.54 0.17 -10.26
N ALA A 15 -15.93 -1.02 -10.69
CA ALA A 15 -15.06 -1.91 -11.43
C ALA A 15 -14.72 -1.32 -12.82
N SER A 16 -13.49 -1.50 -13.29
CA SER A 16 -13.01 -0.81 -14.50
C SER A 16 -13.45 -1.47 -15.80
N LEU A 17 -13.75 -2.78 -15.76
CA LEU A 17 -14.19 -3.55 -16.92
C LEU A 17 -15.72 -3.74 -16.88
N PRO A 18 -16.39 -3.71 -18.05
CA PRO A 18 -17.82 -3.94 -18.11
C PRO A 18 -18.15 -5.40 -17.81
N LEU A 19 -19.36 -5.67 -17.30
CA LEU A 19 -19.86 -7.03 -17.08
C LEU A 19 -19.77 -7.90 -18.35
N GLY A 20 -19.97 -7.30 -19.53
CA GLY A 20 -19.81 -7.96 -20.82
C GLY A 20 -18.43 -8.57 -21.07
N ALA A 21 -17.38 -8.15 -20.35
CA ALA A 21 -16.05 -8.72 -20.49
C ALA A 21 -15.99 -10.20 -20.05
N VAL A 22 -16.91 -10.68 -19.20
CA VAL A 22 -17.01 -12.10 -18.83
C VAL A 22 -18.18 -12.84 -19.48
N GLN A 23 -19.12 -12.13 -20.11
CA GLN A 23 -20.29 -12.74 -20.77
C GLN A 23 -19.87 -13.50 -22.04
N GLY A 24 -20.37 -14.72 -22.26
CA GLY A 24 -20.00 -15.51 -23.43
C GLY A 24 -18.61 -16.16 -23.31
N LEU A 25 -18.03 -16.26 -22.11
CA LEU A 25 -16.92 -17.18 -21.85
C LEU A 25 -17.40 -18.62 -21.66
N ASP A 26 -18.67 -18.78 -21.29
CA ASP A 26 -19.44 -20.00 -21.44
C ASP A 26 -19.70 -20.32 -22.93
N ASP A 27 -20.23 -21.52 -23.20
CA ASP A 27 -20.56 -21.96 -24.55
C ASP A 27 -22.06 -22.24 -24.65
N ALA A 28 -22.82 -21.17 -24.95
CA ALA A 28 -24.27 -21.23 -25.09
C ALA A 28 -24.71 -22.15 -26.24
N GLU A 29 -23.87 -22.31 -27.27
CA GLU A 29 -24.10 -23.24 -28.37
C GLU A 29 -24.04 -24.69 -27.90
N LEU A 30 -23.02 -25.06 -27.11
CA LEU A 30 -22.94 -26.38 -26.49
C LEU A 30 -24.11 -26.61 -25.52
N ALA A 31 -24.44 -25.61 -24.69
CA ALA A 31 -25.58 -25.72 -23.77
C ALA A 31 -26.91 -25.92 -24.53
N ALA A 32 -27.13 -25.17 -25.61
CA ALA A 32 -28.32 -25.30 -26.45
C ALA A 32 -28.36 -26.61 -27.25
N ALA A 33 -27.20 -27.11 -27.71
CA ALA A 33 -27.11 -28.42 -28.37
C ALA A 33 -27.45 -29.55 -27.39
N LEU A 34 -26.87 -29.53 -26.19
CA LEU A 34 -27.17 -30.51 -25.14
C LEU A 34 -28.63 -30.44 -24.66
N ALA A 35 -29.22 -29.25 -24.63
CA ALA A 35 -30.62 -29.06 -24.23
C ALA A 35 -31.64 -29.49 -25.31
N ARG A 36 -31.30 -29.35 -26.60
CA ARG A 36 -32.19 -29.72 -27.73
C ARG A 36 -32.11 -31.20 -28.08
N ASP A 37 -30.89 -31.73 -28.18
CA ASP A 37 -30.66 -33.05 -28.75
C ASP A 37 -30.52 -34.13 -27.67
N GLY A 38 -30.46 -33.72 -26.40
CA GLY A 38 -29.87 -34.54 -25.34
C GLY A 38 -28.41 -34.89 -25.68
N LEU A 39 -27.77 -35.72 -24.86
CA LEU A 39 -26.78 -36.61 -25.44
C LEU A 39 -27.59 -37.69 -26.16
N PRO A 40 -27.45 -37.89 -27.49
CA PRO A 40 -28.19 -38.96 -28.14
C PRO A 40 -27.91 -40.26 -27.38
N GLU A 41 -28.95 -41.01 -27.01
CA GLU A 41 -28.76 -42.34 -26.44
C GLU A 41 -27.93 -43.18 -27.42
N GLY A 42 -26.74 -43.60 -27.00
CA GLY A 42 -25.79 -44.31 -27.86
C GLY A 42 -24.88 -43.43 -28.74
N ALA A 43 -24.89 -42.10 -28.59
CA ALA A 43 -23.84 -41.28 -29.21
C ALA A 43 -22.46 -41.77 -28.77
N PRO A 44 -21.51 -41.96 -29.70
CA PRO A 44 -20.16 -42.35 -29.33
C PRO A 44 -19.59 -41.32 -28.35
N ALA A 45 -19.01 -41.79 -27.25
CA ALA A 45 -18.38 -40.91 -26.26
C ALA A 45 -17.39 -39.92 -26.90
N GLU A 46 -16.78 -40.33 -28.02
CA GLU A 46 -15.89 -39.52 -28.87
C GLU A 46 -16.57 -38.30 -29.49
N ALA A 47 -17.83 -38.40 -29.94
CA ALA A 47 -18.57 -37.29 -30.53
C ALA A 47 -18.93 -36.23 -29.47
N ALA A 48 -19.29 -36.66 -28.26
CA ALA A 48 -19.53 -35.77 -27.12
C ALA A 48 -18.22 -35.09 -26.65
N ALA A 49 -17.13 -35.85 -26.57
CA ALA A 49 -15.80 -35.33 -26.23
C ALA A 49 -15.34 -34.28 -27.26
N ALA A 50 -15.47 -34.54 -28.55
CA ALA A 50 -15.11 -33.60 -29.61
C ALA A 50 -15.90 -32.28 -29.54
N ARG A 51 -17.21 -32.35 -29.22
CA ARG A 51 -18.04 -31.14 -29.01
C ARG A 51 -17.59 -30.33 -27.80
N TYR A 52 -17.24 -31.00 -26.70
CA TYR A 52 -16.74 -30.36 -25.49
C TYR A 52 -15.36 -29.71 -25.72
N ASP A 53 -14.47 -30.39 -26.42
CA ASP A 53 -13.14 -29.86 -26.78
C ASP A 53 -13.25 -28.64 -27.70
N ALA A 54 -14.15 -28.67 -28.68
CA ALA A 54 -14.43 -27.51 -29.54
C ALA A 54 -14.97 -26.31 -28.74
N ALA A 55 -15.87 -26.55 -27.78
CA ALA A 55 -16.39 -25.50 -26.90
C ALA A 55 -15.30 -24.91 -25.99
N ILE A 56 -14.44 -25.75 -25.42
CA ILE A 56 -13.26 -25.31 -24.66
C ILE A 56 -12.39 -24.43 -25.54
N GLU A 57 -12.06 -24.87 -26.75
CA GLU A 57 -11.16 -24.14 -27.64
C GLU A 57 -11.73 -22.77 -28.03
N ARG A 58 -13.03 -22.67 -28.30
CA ARG A 58 -13.71 -21.37 -28.48
C ARG A 58 -13.61 -20.49 -27.23
N GLY A 59 -13.86 -21.05 -26.05
CA GLY A 59 -13.75 -20.35 -24.76
C GLY A 59 -12.33 -19.83 -24.51
N ARG A 60 -11.30 -20.62 -24.82
CA ARG A 60 -9.88 -20.23 -24.70
C ARG A 60 -9.56 -19.02 -25.57
N ARG A 61 -9.98 -19.03 -26.84
CA ARG A 61 -9.78 -17.89 -27.77
C ARG A 61 -10.50 -16.64 -27.28
N ARG A 62 -11.75 -16.77 -26.82
CA ARG A 62 -12.51 -15.65 -26.25
C ARG A 62 -11.86 -15.08 -24.99
N LEU A 63 -11.37 -15.94 -24.11
CA LEU A 63 -10.62 -15.50 -22.92
C LEU A 63 -9.36 -14.75 -23.34
N TRP A 64 -8.55 -15.33 -24.24
CA TRP A 64 -7.31 -14.73 -24.73
C TRP A 64 -7.54 -13.34 -25.34
N ALA A 65 -8.54 -13.22 -26.21
CA ALA A 65 -8.93 -11.97 -26.87
C ALA A 65 -9.33 -10.86 -25.89
N ARG A 66 -9.85 -11.23 -24.72
CA ARG A 66 -10.30 -10.29 -23.67
C ARG A 66 -9.26 -10.05 -22.59
N THR A 67 -8.14 -10.77 -22.65
CA THR A 67 -7.06 -10.64 -21.66
C THR A 67 -5.75 -10.26 -22.32
N VAL A 68 -5.10 -11.18 -23.02
CA VAL A 68 -3.75 -10.94 -23.53
C VAL A 68 -3.80 -9.98 -24.72
N ASP A 69 -4.81 -10.12 -25.58
CA ASP A 69 -4.98 -9.23 -26.73
C ASP A 69 -5.67 -7.91 -26.37
N ASP A 70 -6.19 -7.73 -25.14
CA ASP A 70 -6.79 -6.47 -24.70
C ASP A 70 -5.71 -5.56 -24.04
N PRO A 71 -5.31 -4.44 -24.68
CA PRO A 71 -4.31 -3.55 -24.12
C PRO A 71 -4.74 -2.90 -22.79
N ARG A 72 -6.04 -2.84 -22.47
CA ARG A 72 -6.52 -2.31 -21.19
C ARG A 72 -6.30 -3.32 -20.08
N PHE A 73 -6.60 -4.59 -20.34
CA PHE A 73 -6.33 -5.68 -19.41
C PHE A 73 -4.82 -5.81 -19.15
N MET A 74 -4.01 -5.84 -20.21
CA MET A 74 -2.55 -5.97 -20.07
C MET A 74 -1.92 -4.79 -19.31
N ARG A 75 -2.39 -3.56 -19.52
CA ARG A 75 -1.98 -2.40 -18.71
C ARG A 75 -2.35 -2.55 -17.23
N ALA A 76 -3.54 -3.05 -16.92
CA ALA A 76 -3.94 -3.29 -15.53
C ALA A 76 -3.16 -4.44 -14.88
N LEU A 77 -2.86 -5.49 -15.66
CA LEU A 77 -2.05 -6.61 -15.21
C LEU A 77 -0.61 -6.20 -14.92
N ALA A 78 0.01 -5.39 -15.80
CA ALA A 78 1.39 -4.94 -15.64
C ALA A 78 1.64 -4.18 -14.33
N LEU A 79 0.63 -3.49 -13.80
CA LEU A 79 0.75 -2.76 -12.53
C LEU A 79 0.64 -3.65 -11.29
N VAL A 80 -0.04 -4.80 -11.39
CA VAL A 80 -0.31 -5.69 -10.23
C VAL A 80 0.57 -6.94 -10.26
N ASN A 81 0.90 -7.41 -11.45
CA ASN A 81 1.77 -8.56 -11.69
C ASN A 81 2.66 -8.31 -12.92
N PRO A 82 3.71 -7.49 -12.78
CA PRO A 82 4.58 -7.11 -13.89
C PRO A 82 5.29 -8.31 -14.53
N SER A 83 5.66 -9.33 -13.73
CA SER A 83 6.33 -10.53 -14.24
C SER A 83 5.41 -11.34 -15.16
N LEU A 84 4.15 -11.57 -14.76
CA LEU A 84 3.19 -12.27 -15.61
C LEU A 84 2.83 -11.45 -16.86
N ALA A 85 2.67 -10.14 -16.72
CA ALA A 85 2.39 -9.29 -17.88
C ALA A 85 3.54 -9.35 -18.88
N ALA A 86 4.79 -9.21 -18.42
CA ALA A 86 5.97 -9.29 -19.27
C ALA A 86 6.11 -10.65 -19.96
N SER A 87 5.80 -11.76 -19.26
CA SER A 87 5.85 -13.10 -19.85
C SER A 87 4.76 -13.36 -20.91
N LEU A 88 3.76 -12.48 -21.03
CA LEU A 88 2.64 -12.60 -21.96
C LEU A 88 2.71 -11.62 -23.13
N VAL A 89 3.65 -10.66 -23.10
CA VAL A 89 3.88 -9.75 -24.22
C VAL A 89 4.27 -10.57 -25.46
N ASP A 90 3.56 -10.30 -26.56
CA ASP A 90 3.75 -10.93 -27.88
C ASP A 90 3.66 -12.47 -27.88
N GLN A 91 3.11 -13.06 -26.81
CA GLN A 91 2.88 -14.50 -26.76
C GLN A 91 1.61 -14.86 -27.53
N PRO A 92 1.63 -15.92 -28.36
CA PRO A 92 0.42 -16.49 -28.91
C PRO A 92 -0.33 -17.31 -27.84
N LEU A 93 -1.62 -17.56 -28.08
CA LEU A 93 -2.39 -18.54 -27.31
C LEU A 93 -1.66 -19.90 -27.36
N PRO A 94 -1.40 -20.57 -26.22
CA PRO A 94 -0.72 -21.86 -26.22
C PRO A 94 -1.47 -22.89 -27.09
N PRO A 95 -0.80 -23.55 -28.05
CA PRO A 95 -1.47 -24.42 -29.03
C PRO A 95 -2.07 -25.66 -28.37
N ARG A 96 -1.46 -26.16 -27.29
CA ARG A 96 -1.95 -27.31 -26.52
C ARG A 96 -2.36 -26.92 -25.11
N ARG A 97 -3.55 -27.36 -24.70
CA ARG A 97 -4.07 -27.19 -23.34
C ARG A 97 -3.47 -28.19 -22.36
N ASN A 98 -2.24 -27.95 -21.92
CA ASN A 98 -1.59 -28.72 -20.87
C ASN A 98 -1.90 -28.15 -19.46
N LYS A 99 -1.27 -28.69 -18.40
CA LYS A 99 -1.43 -28.20 -17.02
C LYS A 99 -1.07 -26.73 -16.86
N ALA A 100 0.02 -26.27 -17.48
CA ALA A 100 0.47 -24.89 -17.42
C ALA A 100 -0.50 -23.93 -18.13
N ALA A 101 -0.97 -24.30 -19.33
CA ALA A 101 -1.97 -23.54 -20.07
C ALA A 101 -3.27 -23.37 -19.25
N ARG A 102 -3.77 -24.45 -18.62
CA ARG A 102 -4.95 -24.38 -17.74
C ARG A 102 -4.75 -23.46 -16.53
N HIS A 103 -3.55 -23.49 -15.94
CA HIS A 103 -3.23 -22.62 -14.82
C HIS A 103 -3.18 -21.15 -15.24
N LEU A 104 -2.59 -20.87 -16.41
CA LEU A 104 -2.58 -19.54 -17.01
C LEU A 104 -4.01 -19.06 -17.31
N GLU A 105 -4.82 -19.86 -18.03
CA GLU A 105 -6.23 -19.58 -18.33
C GLU A 105 -7.03 -19.25 -17.05
N THR A 106 -6.88 -20.07 -16.01
CA THR A 106 -7.52 -19.83 -14.70
C THR A 106 -7.06 -18.51 -14.07
N THR A 107 -5.78 -18.20 -14.18
CA THR A 107 -5.20 -16.95 -13.64
C THR A 107 -5.74 -15.73 -14.39
N LEU A 108 -5.75 -15.77 -15.72
CA LEU A 108 -6.29 -14.73 -16.58
C LEU A 108 -7.78 -14.49 -16.30
N TYR A 109 -8.57 -15.57 -16.20
CA TYR A 109 -9.99 -15.48 -15.82
C TYR A 109 -10.17 -14.83 -14.43
N ARG A 110 -9.35 -15.17 -13.43
CA ARG A 110 -9.45 -14.55 -12.10
C ARG A 110 -9.16 -13.05 -12.13
N TYR A 111 -8.18 -12.59 -12.91
CA TYR A 111 -7.93 -11.17 -13.10
C TYR A 111 -9.07 -10.48 -13.85
N LEU A 112 -9.63 -11.13 -14.88
CA LEU A 112 -10.76 -10.60 -15.63
C LEU A 112 -12.01 -10.46 -14.76
N ALA A 113 -12.34 -11.52 -14.03
CA ALA A 113 -13.43 -11.53 -13.05
C ALA A 113 -13.23 -10.47 -11.95
N ARG A 114 -11.99 -10.26 -11.48
CA ARG A 114 -11.66 -9.16 -10.56
C ARG A 114 -11.99 -7.81 -11.16
N GLY A 115 -11.55 -7.54 -12.39
CA GLY A 115 -11.77 -6.28 -13.09
C GLY A 115 -13.24 -5.94 -13.38
N VAL A 116 -14.10 -6.96 -13.36
CA VAL A 116 -15.55 -6.83 -13.58
C VAL A 116 -16.35 -6.73 -12.29
N SER A 117 -15.99 -7.51 -11.27
CA SER A 117 -16.85 -7.70 -10.08
C SER A 117 -16.35 -6.97 -8.84
N ARG A 118 -15.04 -6.75 -8.69
CA ARG A 118 -14.47 -6.17 -7.47
C ARG A 118 -14.36 -4.65 -7.59
N THR A 119 -15.13 -3.94 -6.77
CA THR A 119 -15.09 -2.47 -6.68
C THR A 119 -14.03 -1.96 -5.72
N GLU A 120 -13.34 -2.83 -4.97
CA GLU A 120 -12.25 -2.43 -4.07
C GLU A 120 -11.13 -1.72 -4.87
N PRO A 121 -10.74 -0.46 -4.52
CA PRO A 121 -9.73 0.30 -5.26
C PRO A 121 -8.41 -0.47 -5.38
N CYS A 122 -8.01 -0.80 -6.62
CA CYS A 122 -6.80 -1.57 -6.88
C CYS A 122 -6.27 -1.29 -8.29
N ALA A 123 -5.19 -0.50 -8.35
CA ALA A 123 -4.54 -0.10 -9.60
C ALA A 123 -5.57 0.35 -10.66
N LEU A 124 -5.56 -0.28 -11.85
CA LEU A 124 -6.50 0.00 -12.93
C LEU A 124 -7.70 -0.95 -12.96
N TRP A 125 -7.84 -1.90 -12.03
CA TRP A 125 -8.96 -2.85 -11.99
C TRP A 125 -10.26 -2.23 -11.50
N SER A 126 -10.17 -1.14 -10.77
CA SER A 126 -11.30 -0.39 -10.24
C SER A 126 -10.93 1.08 -10.07
N GLY A 127 -11.93 1.94 -9.97
CA GLY A 127 -11.76 3.36 -9.72
C GLY A 127 -12.74 3.89 -8.68
N ALA A 128 -12.55 5.15 -8.31
CA ALA A 128 -13.45 5.86 -7.42
C ALA A 128 -13.89 7.18 -8.06
N THR A 129 -15.12 7.58 -7.74
CA THR A 129 -15.67 8.88 -8.09
C THR A 129 -16.54 9.41 -6.96
N LEU A 130 -16.82 10.70 -6.98
CA LEU A 130 -17.80 11.29 -6.08
C LEU A 130 -19.17 11.31 -6.77
N ALA A 131 -20.20 10.87 -6.06
CA ALA A 131 -21.59 11.10 -6.42
C ALA A 131 -22.24 12.07 -5.43
N ARG A 132 -23.32 12.72 -5.85
CA ARG A 132 -24.14 13.59 -5.02
C ARG A 132 -25.45 12.88 -4.71
N TRP A 133 -26.02 13.17 -3.55
CA TRP A 133 -27.40 12.84 -3.26
C TRP A 133 -28.32 13.67 -4.15
N GLY A 134 -29.43 13.08 -4.55
CA GLY A 134 -30.45 13.75 -5.36
C GLY A 134 -31.74 12.96 -5.32
N THR A 135 -32.83 13.59 -5.72
CA THR A 135 -34.18 13.01 -5.68
C THR A 135 -34.39 11.88 -6.71
N ARG A 136 -33.48 11.73 -7.69
CA ARG A 136 -33.55 10.71 -8.74
C ARG A 136 -32.19 10.07 -8.98
N ARG A 137 -32.18 8.76 -9.22
CA ARG A 137 -30.99 8.00 -9.62
C ARG A 137 -30.61 8.35 -11.05
N ARG A 138 -29.39 8.85 -11.25
CA ARG A 138 -28.81 9.09 -12.58
C ARG A 138 -27.41 8.54 -12.64
N ILE A 139 -27.20 7.50 -13.45
CA ILE A 139 -25.89 6.93 -13.71
C ILE A 139 -25.48 7.37 -15.11
N ARG A 140 -24.30 7.97 -15.22
CA ARG A 140 -23.72 8.37 -16.50
C ARG A 140 -22.29 7.84 -16.60
N PRO A 141 -21.89 7.30 -17.75
CA PRO A 141 -20.48 7.06 -18.01
C PRO A 141 -19.71 8.37 -17.85
N ARG A 142 -18.61 8.34 -17.11
CA ARG A 142 -17.72 9.50 -17.05
C ARG A 142 -16.96 9.57 -18.38
N ALA A 143 -17.04 10.71 -19.06
CA ALA A 143 -16.42 10.91 -20.37
C ALA A 143 -14.89 10.73 -20.37
N ARG A 144 -14.23 11.00 -19.23
CA ARG A 144 -12.79 10.80 -19.07
C ARG A 144 -12.48 10.04 -17.79
N ARG A 145 -11.64 9.01 -17.92
CA ARG A 145 -11.04 8.26 -16.81
C ARG A 145 -9.63 8.79 -16.62
N GLU A 146 -9.28 9.18 -15.41
CA GLU A 146 -7.94 9.67 -15.07
C GLU A 146 -7.25 8.61 -14.22
N ALA A 147 -6.05 8.19 -14.62
CA ALA A 147 -5.15 7.41 -13.79
C ALA A 147 -4.17 8.37 -13.12
N ARG A 148 -4.06 8.30 -11.79
CA ARG A 148 -3.02 9.01 -11.05
C ARG A 148 -1.99 7.99 -10.61
N VAL A 149 -0.77 8.15 -11.10
CA VAL A 149 0.36 7.27 -10.80
C VAL A 149 1.22 7.93 -9.73
N ALA A 150 1.74 7.10 -8.83
CA ALA A 150 2.68 7.51 -7.81
C ALA A 150 3.74 6.41 -7.63
N PRO A 151 4.97 6.78 -7.24
CA PRO A 151 6.00 5.81 -6.95
C PRO A 151 5.66 5.00 -5.70
N ASP A 152 6.13 3.76 -5.65
CA ASP A 152 6.16 3.03 -4.39
C ASP A 152 7.14 3.71 -3.42
N LEU A 153 6.61 4.17 -2.28
CA LEU A 153 7.40 4.81 -1.23
C LEU A 153 8.11 3.80 -0.32
N GLY A 154 7.85 2.50 -0.46
CA GLY A 154 8.49 1.43 0.32
C GLY A 154 10.02 1.50 0.32
N PRO A 155 10.68 1.50 -0.86
CA PRO A 155 12.13 1.62 -0.97
C PRO A 155 12.68 2.91 -0.35
N PHE A 156 12.03 4.05 -0.60
CA PHE A 156 12.43 5.35 -0.06
C PHE A 156 12.33 5.41 1.46
N ARG A 157 11.28 4.82 2.04
CA ARG A 157 11.15 4.65 3.50
C ARG A 157 12.30 3.84 4.08
N ALA A 158 12.71 2.75 3.41
CA ALA A 158 13.82 1.93 3.85
C ALA A 158 15.16 2.70 3.79
N ILE A 159 15.38 3.53 2.77
CA ILE A 159 16.56 4.41 2.69
C ILE A 159 16.58 5.38 3.85
N CYS A 160 15.48 6.09 4.14
CA CYS A 160 15.43 7.02 5.28
C CYS A 160 15.68 6.31 6.61
N GLN A 161 15.15 5.09 6.77
CA GLN A 161 15.42 4.28 7.97
C GLN A 161 16.92 4.01 8.12
N ARG A 162 17.61 3.60 7.06
CA ARG A 162 19.06 3.37 7.08
C ARG A 162 19.87 4.65 7.31
N LEU A 163 19.43 5.77 6.76
CA LEU A 163 20.08 7.07 6.99
C LEU A 163 19.95 7.51 8.45
N SER A 164 18.81 7.24 9.09
CA SER A 164 18.55 7.59 10.50
C SER A 164 19.51 6.95 11.50
N GLU A 165 20.18 5.86 11.09
CA GLU A 165 21.16 5.13 11.90
C GLU A 165 22.57 5.75 11.81
N ARG A 166 22.78 6.73 10.92
CA ARG A 166 24.10 7.29 10.58
C ARG A 166 24.21 8.77 10.93
N GLU A 167 25.43 9.22 11.22
CA GLU A 167 25.72 10.64 11.25
C GLU A 167 25.57 11.29 9.86
N PRO A 168 25.09 12.54 9.77
CA PRO A 168 24.62 13.40 10.86
C PRO A 168 23.12 13.21 11.21
N TYR A 169 22.40 12.34 10.49
CA TYR A 169 20.94 12.24 10.60
C TYR A 169 20.43 11.66 11.92
N ARG A 170 21.25 10.81 12.55
CA ARG A 170 21.00 10.27 13.88
C ARG A 170 20.77 11.39 14.91
N ASP A 171 21.54 12.45 14.82
CA ASP A 171 21.56 13.55 15.80
C ASP A 171 20.62 14.72 15.43
N ARG A 172 20.40 14.96 14.13
CA ARG A 172 19.62 16.09 13.61
C ARG A 172 18.10 15.87 13.62
N GLY A 173 17.63 14.63 13.76
CA GLY A 173 16.21 14.31 13.71
C GLY A 173 15.42 14.88 14.91
N PRO A 174 14.14 15.29 14.72
CA PRO A 174 13.31 15.77 15.81
C PRO A 174 12.84 14.60 16.69
N PHE A 175 13.26 14.61 17.95
CA PHE A 175 12.78 13.75 19.03
C PHE A 175 11.76 14.50 19.86
N LYS A 176 10.82 13.77 20.45
CA LYS A 176 9.86 14.27 21.41
C LYS A 176 9.66 13.25 22.51
N LEU A 177 9.16 13.70 23.67
CA LEU A 177 8.68 12.76 24.68
C LEU A 177 7.57 11.88 24.09
N ASN A 178 7.63 10.60 24.44
CA ASN A 178 6.63 9.63 24.05
C ASN A 178 5.26 10.10 24.58
N PRO A 179 4.24 10.27 23.71
CA PRO A 179 2.95 10.78 24.12
C PRO A 179 2.18 9.84 25.06
N THR A 180 2.63 8.59 25.20
CA THR A 180 2.07 7.60 26.11
C THR A 180 2.83 7.47 27.42
N LEU A 181 3.88 8.29 27.63
CA LEU A 181 4.65 8.30 28.86
C LEU A 181 3.80 8.89 30.00
N VAL A 182 3.46 8.04 30.97
CA VAL A 182 2.66 8.40 32.15
C VAL A 182 3.41 7.95 33.40
N ARG A 183 3.38 8.79 34.45
CA ARG A 183 3.90 8.43 35.78
C ARG A 183 2.78 7.75 36.57
N ASP A 184 3.02 6.56 37.10
CA ASP A 184 2.05 5.83 37.92
C ASP A 184 2.14 6.21 39.40
N GLU A 185 1.21 5.67 40.21
CA GLU A 185 1.13 5.92 41.66
C GLU A 185 2.36 5.38 42.43
N ASP A 186 3.01 4.33 41.90
CA ASP A 186 4.26 3.77 42.44
C ASP A 186 5.49 4.63 42.10
N GLY A 187 5.28 5.78 41.43
CA GLY A 187 6.34 6.68 41.00
C GLY A 187 7.12 6.21 39.77
N ARG A 188 6.72 5.11 39.11
CA ARG A 188 7.35 4.58 37.90
C ARG A 188 6.80 5.23 36.65
N TYR A 189 7.56 5.19 35.55
CA TYR A 189 7.06 5.59 34.24
C TYR A 189 6.57 4.39 33.45
N ARG A 190 5.36 4.48 32.90
CA ARG A 190 4.81 3.53 31.93
C ARG A 190 4.72 4.18 30.56
N LEU A 191 5.04 3.43 29.52
CA LEU A 191 4.89 3.87 28.14
C LEU A 191 4.58 2.70 27.22
N TRP A 192 4.00 2.99 26.06
CA TRP A 192 3.93 2.07 24.94
C TRP A 192 5.07 2.37 23.97
N SER A 193 5.85 1.35 23.63
CA SER A 193 6.95 1.47 22.68
C SER A 193 7.03 0.26 21.77
N GLY A 194 7.26 0.49 20.49
CA GLY A 194 7.68 -0.55 19.55
C GLY A 194 9.01 -0.14 18.93
N PRO A 195 10.15 -0.72 19.35
CA PRO A 195 11.42 -0.43 18.69
C PRO A 195 11.38 -0.97 17.26
N GLY A 196 11.53 -0.08 16.27
CA GLY A 196 11.55 -0.45 14.86
C GLY A 196 10.24 -1.05 14.33
N ARG A 197 10.28 -2.31 13.88
CA ARG A 197 9.14 -3.05 13.28
C ARG A 197 8.47 -4.05 14.23
N GLY A 198 8.89 -4.11 15.49
CA GLY A 198 8.31 -5.03 16.48
C GLY A 198 6.90 -4.63 16.92
N PRO A 199 6.14 -5.54 17.56
CA PRO A 199 4.87 -5.20 18.18
C PRO A 199 5.08 -4.12 19.24
N VAL A 200 4.10 -3.23 19.37
CA VAL A 200 4.11 -2.21 20.43
C VAL A 200 3.86 -2.93 21.76
N THR A 201 4.78 -2.80 22.69
CA THR A 201 4.67 -3.38 24.03
C THR A 201 4.66 -2.28 25.09
N GLN A 202 3.97 -2.54 26.20
CA GLN A 202 4.03 -1.67 27.36
C GLN A 202 5.35 -1.92 28.11
N ARG A 203 6.04 -0.85 28.47
CA ARG A 203 7.28 -0.88 29.25
C ARG A 203 7.12 -0.06 30.51
N ALA A 204 7.77 -0.51 31.58
CA ALA A 204 7.92 0.23 32.81
C ALA A 204 9.39 0.63 33.00
N LEU A 205 9.62 1.84 33.45
CA LEU A 205 10.92 2.39 33.80
C LEU A 205 10.87 2.83 35.26
N ALA A 206 11.89 2.48 36.02
CA ALA A 206 12.02 2.98 37.38
C ALA A 206 12.01 4.51 37.37
N GLY A 207 11.20 5.09 38.24
CA GLY A 207 11.26 6.51 38.51
C GLY A 207 12.47 6.86 39.37
N GLY A 208 12.64 8.16 39.59
CA GLY A 208 13.71 8.69 40.43
C GLY A 208 13.81 10.18 40.22
N SER A 209 14.23 10.93 41.25
CA SER A 209 14.31 12.39 41.22
C SER A 209 15.06 12.92 39.99
N THR A 210 16.16 12.27 39.60
CA THR A 210 16.92 12.61 38.40
C THR A 210 16.13 12.39 37.11
N VAL A 211 15.44 11.25 36.96
CA VAL A 211 14.63 10.95 35.77
C VAL A 211 13.43 11.88 35.67
N ASP A 212 12.78 12.17 36.80
CA ASP A 212 11.65 13.10 36.88
C ASP A 212 12.04 14.51 36.44
N ARG A 213 13.21 14.98 36.89
CA ARG A 213 13.77 16.27 36.45
C ARG A 213 14.12 16.26 34.96
N MET A 214 14.75 15.20 34.45
CA MET A 214 15.03 15.06 33.01
C MET A 214 13.76 15.10 32.16
N VAL A 215 12.72 14.35 32.55
CA VAL A 215 11.42 14.35 31.85
C VAL A 215 10.77 15.73 31.92
N THR A 216 10.89 16.45 33.05
CA THR A 216 10.37 17.81 33.19
C THR A 216 11.06 18.78 32.22
N VAL A 217 12.39 18.76 32.13
CA VAL A 217 13.15 19.58 31.17
C VAL A 217 12.74 19.25 29.74
N LEU A 218 12.68 17.96 29.38
CA LEU A 218 12.34 17.54 28.02
C LEU A 218 10.87 17.82 27.66
N ARG A 219 9.99 18.04 28.63
CA ARG A 219 8.59 18.43 28.41
C ARG A 219 8.41 19.90 28.08
N ALA A 220 9.41 20.75 28.36
CA ALA A 220 9.34 22.19 28.13
C ALA A 220 9.21 22.57 26.65
N ARG A 221 9.54 21.66 25.72
CA ARG A 221 9.41 21.88 24.26
C ARG A 221 8.74 20.70 23.58
N ALA A 222 8.07 21.00 22.46
CA ALA A 222 7.39 19.98 21.67
C ALA A 222 8.36 18.99 20.99
N THR A 223 9.54 19.47 20.59
CA THR A 223 10.56 18.68 19.89
C THR A 223 11.97 19.14 20.24
N TRP A 224 12.93 18.23 20.10
CA TRP A 224 14.35 18.39 20.38
C TRP A 224 15.19 17.66 19.35
N SER A 225 16.33 18.20 18.92
CA SER A 225 17.43 17.35 18.44
C SER A 225 18.13 16.66 19.63
N ARG A 226 18.93 15.62 19.38
CA ARG A 226 19.68 14.96 20.47
C ARG A 226 20.64 15.92 21.15
N ARG A 227 21.31 16.76 20.34
CA ARG A 227 22.27 17.76 20.81
C ARG A 227 21.60 18.84 21.66
N GLU A 228 20.46 19.36 21.24
CA GLU A 228 19.70 20.35 22.03
C GLU A 228 19.16 19.75 23.32
N ALA A 229 18.66 18.50 23.28
CA ALA A 229 18.20 17.81 24.48
C ALA A 229 19.35 17.63 25.48
N ALA A 230 20.52 17.17 25.02
CA ALA A 230 21.70 17.02 25.87
C ALA A 230 22.15 18.37 26.45
N ALA A 231 22.21 19.43 25.64
CA ALA A 231 22.56 20.78 26.09
C ALA A 231 21.61 21.30 27.19
N ALA A 232 20.30 21.13 27.01
CA ALA A 232 19.32 21.52 28.02
C ALA A 232 19.46 20.72 29.33
N LEU A 233 19.80 19.43 29.25
CA LEU A 233 20.07 18.65 30.45
C LEU A 233 21.37 19.08 31.16
N ILE A 234 22.39 19.53 30.43
CA ILE A 234 23.63 20.08 31.01
C ILE A 234 23.30 21.37 31.75
N GLU A 235 22.59 22.29 31.11
CA GLU A 235 22.26 23.62 31.66
C GLU A 235 21.32 23.53 32.87
N GLU A 236 20.21 22.82 32.76
CA GLU A 236 19.14 22.82 33.77
C GLU A 236 19.43 21.89 34.97
N LEU A 237 20.25 20.85 34.76
CA LEU A 237 20.51 19.83 35.76
C LEU A 237 21.98 19.75 36.18
N ALA A 238 22.85 20.62 35.66
CA ALA A 238 24.29 20.63 35.90
C ALA A 238 24.94 19.26 35.67
N LEU A 239 24.51 18.54 34.63
CA LEU A 239 25.09 17.24 34.29
C LEU A 239 26.37 17.41 33.49
N GLU A 240 27.35 16.55 33.76
CA GLU A 240 28.54 16.42 32.91
C GLU A 240 28.15 16.09 31.46
N PRO A 241 28.83 16.65 30.44
CA PRO A 241 28.45 16.48 29.04
C PRO A 241 28.31 15.03 28.61
N ALA A 242 29.26 14.16 28.96
CA ALA A 242 29.20 12.74 28.61
C ALA A 242 27.98 12.03 29.24
N THR A 243 27.63 12.41 30.47
CA THR A 243 26.46 11.89 31.18
C THR A 243 25.16 12.31 30.52
N ALA A 244 25.03 13.57 30.10
CA ALA A 244 23.85 14.08 29.40
C ALA A 244 23.64 13.38 28.05
N HIS A 245 24.68 13.24 27.24
CA HIS A 245 24.60 12.53 25.96
C HIS A 245 24.23 11.04 26.17
N GLY A 246 24.88 10.37 27.12
CA GLY A 246 24.53 8.98 27.46
C GLY A 246 23.11 8.83 27.99
N ALA A 247 22.58 9.82 28.71
CA ALA A 247 21.19 9.83 29.16
C ALA A 247 20.22 9.93 27.97
N ILE A 248 20.46 10.84 27.02
CA ILE A 248 19.63 10.97 25.81
C ILE A 248 19.60 9.67 25.01
N GLU A 249 20.76 9.02 24.80
CA GLU A 249 20.82 7.73 24.10
C GLU A 249 20.00 6.64 24.80
N ARG A 250 20.09 6.56 26.14
CA ARG A 250 19.29 5.63 26.94
C ARG A 250 17.80 5.94 26.86
N LEU A 251 17.41 7.21 26.91
CA LEU A 251 16.00 7.62 26.80
C LEU A 251 15.42 7.32 25.41
N VAL A 252 16.20 7.49 24.33
CA VAL A 252 15.80 7.08 22.98
C VAL A 252 15.66 5.55 22.89
N THR A 253 16.65 4.80 23.39
CA THR A 253 16.64 3.33 23.39
C THR A 253 15.51 2.75 24.23
N ALA A 254 15.18 3.40 25.34
CA ALA A 254 14.05 3.04 26.20
C ALA A 254 12.69 3.40 25.57
N GLY A 255 12.67 4.21 24.51
CA GLY A 255 11.46 4.70 23.86
C GLY A 255 10.78 5.85 24.61
N VAL A 256 11.45 6.46 25.59
CA VAL A 256 10.98 7.66 26.31
C VAL A 256 11.04 8.87 25.37
N LEU A 257 12.12 8.98 24.61
CA LEU A 257 12.20 9.89 23.48
C LEU A 257 11.91 9.12 22.20
N THR A 258 10.98 9.63 21.40
CA THR A 258 10.54 9.01 20.15
C THR A 258 10.65 10.03 19.01
N GLY A 259 11.03 9.58 17.83
CA GLY A 259 11.24 10.45 16.68
C GLY A 259 12.56 10.14 15.99
N GLY A 260 13.26 11.18 15.57
CA GLY A 260 14.48 11.10 14.77
C GLY A 260 14.21 11.31 13.28
N PHE A 261 15.26 11.17 12.47
CA PHE A 261 15.16 11.28 11.02
C PHE A 261 14.29 10.13 10.48
N ALA A 262 13.18 10.46 9.84
CA ALA A 262 12.25 9.47 9.31
C ALA A 262 11.56 9.99 8.07
N PHE A 263 11.06 9.08 7.24
CA PHE A 263 10.25 9.45 6.09
C PHE A 263 8.98 10.21 6.55
N PRO A 264 8.56 11.29 5.85
CA PRO A 264 7.42 12.11 6.26
C PRO A 264 6.15 11.28 6.42
N ARG A 265 5.39 11.55 7.48
CA ARG A 265 4.10 10.91 7.75
C ARG A 265 2.90 11.72 7.24
N ARG A 266 3.13 13.00 6.94
CA ARG A 266 2.11 13.95 6.46
C ARG A 266 2.63 14.60 5.19
N PHE A 267 1.90 14.41 4.11
CA PHE A 267 2.18 14.96 2.79
C PHE A 267 0.89 14.92 1.96
N ARG A 268 0.79 15.80 0.98
CA ARG A 268 -0.35 15.94 0.05
C ARG A 268 -0.37 14.84 -0.99
N ASP A 269 0.80 14.51 -1.51
CA ASP A 269 1.01 13.47 -2.50
C ASP A 269 2.40 12.84 -2.34
N PRO A 270 2.64 11.65 -2.90
CA PRO A 270 3.92 10.96 -2.79
C PRO A 270 5.11 11.76 -3.32
N TRP A 271 4.91 12.64 -4.29
CA TRP A 271 5.97 13.49 -4.85
C TRP A 271 6.42 14.56 -3.86
N GLN A 272 5.48 15.20 -3.17
CA GLN A 272 5.80 16.12 -2.08
C GLN A 272 6.58 15.40 -0.96
N ALA A 273 6.22 14.16 -0.65
CA ALA A 273 6.93 13.37 0.35
C ALA A 273 8.42 13.21 -0.02
N LEU A 274 8.73 12.95 -1.29
CA LEU A 274 10.10 12.84 -1.78
C LEU A 274 10.83 14.19 -1.75
N GLN A 275 10.17 15.28 -2.11
CA GLN A 275 10.75 16.64 -2.05
C GLN A 275 11.06 17.07 -0.62
N LEU A 276 10.19 16.75 0.34
CA LEU A 276 10.43 17.03 1.76
C LEU A 276 11.69 16.32 2.25
N VAL A 277 11.84 15.03 1.93
CA VAL A 277 13.06 14.30 2.30
C VAL A 277 14.30 14.94 1.67
N GLU A 278 14.25 15.30 0.39
CA GLU A 278 15.36 15.96 -0.31
C GLU A 278 15.85 17.20 0.45
N SER A 279 14.92 18.03 0.96
CA SER A 279 15.24 19.23 1.74
C SER A 279 15.86 18.97 3.13
N TRP A 280 15.74 17.74 3.64
CA TRP A 280 16.28 17.34 4.94
C TRP A 280 17.65 16.66 4.84
N LEU A 281 18.07 16.32 3.62
CA LEU A 281 19.31 15.60 3.39
C LEU A 281 20.50 16.55 3.27
N GLU A 282 21.64 16.16 3.85
CA GLU A 282 22.96 16.72 3.50
C GLU A 282 23.19 16.77 1.99
N PRO A 283 23.95 17.77 1.48
CA PRO A 283 24.08 18.01 0.04
C PRO A 283 24.49 16.79 -0.82
N PRO A 284 25.41 15.91 -0.39
CA PRO A 284 25.74 14.71 -1.17
C PRO A 284 24.55 13.75 -1.34
N HIS A 285 23.80 13.50 -0.26
CA HIS A 285 22.65 12.61 -0.28
C HIS A 285 21.44 13.25 -0.97
N ALA A 286 21.22 14.56 -0.80
CA ALA A 286 20.18 15.29 -1.51
C ALA A 286 20.34 15.18 -3.03
N ARG A 287 21.58 15.34 -3.55
CA ARG A 287 21.87 15.17 -4.98
C ARG A 287 21.62 13.75 -5.48
N ALA A 288 22.02 12.73 -4.72
CA ALA A 288 21.75 11.34 -5.08
C ALA A 288 20.23 11.04 -5.08
N TRP A 289 19.51 11.58 -4.09
CA TRP A 289 18.06 11.47 -3.96
C TRP A 289 17.32 12.15 -5.12
N ALA A 290 17.69 13.38 -5.48
CA ALA A 290 17.12 14.12 -6.60
C ALA A 290 17.25 13.32 -7.91
N ARG A 291 18.44 12.78 -8.19
CA ARG A 291 18.67 11.91 -9.36
C ARG A 291 17.82 10.64 -9.35
N ALA A 292 17.61 10.04 -8.19
CA ALA A 292 16.74 8.87 -8.07
C ALA A 292 15.27 9.24 -8.33
N ARG A 293 14.82 10.39 -7.82
CA ARG A 293 13.47 10.94 -8.03
C ARG A 293 13.21 11.30 -9.50
N GLU A 294 14.19 11.86 -10.19
CA GLU A 294 14.10 12.24 -11.62
C GLU A 294 14.00 11.04 -12.57
N ARG A 295 14.35 9.83 -12.10
CA ARG A 295 14.27 8.58 -12.88
C ARG A 295 12.94 7.82 -12.70
N LEU A 296 12.05 8.30 -11.83
CA LEU A 296 10.71 7.74 -11.61
C LEU A 296 9.70 8.30 -12.60
#